data_AF-A0A947S3X4-F1
#
_entry.id   AF-A0A947S3X4-F1
#
_cell.length_a   1.000
_cell.length_b   1.000
_cell.length_c   1.000
_cell.angle_alpha   90.00
_cell.angle_beta   90.00
_cell.angle_gamma   90.00
#
_symmetry.space_group_name_H-M   'P 1'
#
loop_
_entity.id
_entity.type
_entity.pdbx_description
1 polymer ?
#
loop_
_entity_poly.entity_id
_entity_poly.type
_entity_poly.pdbx_seq_one_letter_code
_entity_poly.pdbx_strand_id
1 'polypeptide(L)'
;WIGSLNLILILKEKFLTDNTYWLNINEESFPFLALVEHTNVVSSKSFDKKHILYLGGYYEKDHSIYKKGEKEIFNDFKPFLKKINSNYDFEKNLVGLKKYSCFFSQPVISTNHSKKLLEYKTPLKNIYLCNMEQIYPWDRGVNYAIKEGIKMAGLIEKE
;
A
#
# COMPACT_ATOMS: atom_id res chain seq x y z
N TRP A 1 8.18 -6.06 -10.96
CA TRP A 1 7.59 -5.70 -9.67
C TRP A 1 8.05 -4.32 -9.27
N ILE A 2 7.18 -3.56 -8.63
CA ILE A 2 7.54 -2.32 -7.93
C ILE A 2 7.32 -2.51 -6.42
N GLY A 3 8.19 -1.91 -5.62
CA GLY A 3 8.08 -1.96 -4.17
C GLY A 3 7.08 -0.92 -3.68
N SER A 4 6.59 -1.10 -2.45
CA SER A 4 5.77 -0.10 -1.76
C SER A 4 6.35 0.25 -0.40
N LEU A 5 6.01 1.45 0.06
CA LEU A 5 6.26 1.92 1.42
C LEU A 5 5.00 2.61 1.93
N ASN A 6 4.64 2.31 3.17
CA ASN A 6 3.63 3.02 3.93
C ASN A 6 4.28 3.63 5.17
N LEU A 7 4.20 4.95 5.27
CA LEU A 7 4.47 5.65 6.52
C LEU A 7 3.13 5.91 7.22
N ILE A 8 2.99 5.43 8.45
CA ILE A 8 1.81 5.62 9.28
C ILE A 8 2.12 6.69 10.31
N LEU A 9 1.26 7.71 10.38
CA LEU A 9 1.27 8.72 11.43
C LEU A 9 0.16 8.38 12.43
N ILE A 10 0.55 8.36 13.70
CA ILE A 10 -0.37 8.23 14.83
C ILE A 10 -0.55 9.64 15.40
N LEU A 11 -1.78 10.14 15.38
CA LEU A 11 -2.11 11.55 15.60
C LEU A 11 -3.10 11.71 16.77
N LYS A 12 -3.02 12.83 17.49
CA LYS A 12 -4.01 13.22 18.50
C LYS A 12 -5.31 13.72 17.87
N GLU A 13 -5.22 14.41 16.75
CA GLU A 13 -6.34 15.00 16.00
C GLU A 13 -6.23 14.60 14.53
N LYS A 14 -7.36 14.47 13.83
CA LYS A 14 -7.39 14.11 12.40
C LYS A 14 -6.62 15.11 11.55
N PHE A 15 -5.92 14.62 10.54
CA PHE A 15 -5.24 15.46 9.56
C PHE A 15 -6.21 15.95 8.47
N LEU A 16 -7.09 15.05 7.98
CA LEU A 16 -8.17 15.38 7.06
C LEU A 16 -9.50 15.44 7.81
N THR A 17 -10.00 16.65 8.05
CA THR A 17 -11.17 16.91 8.91
C THR A 17 -12.50 16.96 8.17
N ASP A 18 -12.50 16.86 6.84
CA ASP A 18 -13.68 16.89 5.95
C ASP A 18 -14.32 15.50 5.75
N ASN A 19 -13.92 14.51 6.55
CA ASN A 19 -14.28 13.10 6.43
C ASN A 19 -13.74 12.37 5.18
N THR A 20 -12.79 12.97 4.45
CA THR A 20 -12.09 12.28 3.36
C THR A 20 -11.39 11.03 3.89
N TYR A 21 -11.80 9.83 3.45
CA TYR A 21 -11.11 8.58 3.81
C TYR A 21 -9.84 8.38 3.00
N TRP A 22 -9.88 8.66 1.70
CA TRP A 22 -8.80 8.40 0.76
C TRP A 22 -8.59 9.61 -0.14
N LEU A 23 -7.37 10.13 -0.19
CA LEU A 23 -6.94 11.20 -1.07
C LEU A 23 -5.82 10.70 -1.99
N ASN A 24 -6.07 10.71 -3.29
CA ASN A 24 -5.05 10.44 -4.30
C ASN A 24 -4.22 11.70 -4.57
N ILE A 25 -2.91 11.53 -4.66
CA ILE A 25 -1.95 12.58 -4.99
C ILE A 25 -1.40 12.31 -6.38
N ASN A 26 -1.80 13.15 -7.34
CA ASN A 26 -1.41 13.05 -8.74
C ASN A 26 -0.40 14.14 -9.15
N GLU A 27 0.26 14.74 -8.17
CA GLU A 27 1.26 15.79 -8.36
C GLU A 27 2.66 15.17 -8.39
N GLU A 28 3.37 15.28 -9.51
CA GLU A 28 4.69 14.65 -9.71
C GLU A 28 5.73 15.06 -8.65
N SER A 29 5.60 16.27 -8.10
CA SER A 29 6.53 16.77 -7.09
C SER A 29 6.38 16.08 -5.73
N PHE A 30 5.25 15.39 -5.46
CA PHE A 30 5.00 14.76 -4.17
C PHE A 30 5.73 13.41 -4.07
N PRO A 31 6.34 13.11 -2.91
CA PRO A 31 7.09 11.87 -2.76
C PRO A 31 6.20 10.66 -2.42
N PHE A 32 4.88 10.80 -2.38
CA PHE A 32 3.91 9.74 -2.08
C PHE A 32 2.63 9.95 -2.88
N LEU A 33 1.82 8.89 -3.02
CA LEU A 33 0.69 8.83 -3.94
C LEU A 33 -0.68 8.80 -3.26
N ALA A 34 -0.73 8.37 -2.00
CA ALA A 34 -2.00 8.24 -1.29
C ALA A 34 -1.87 8.73 0.15
N LEU A 35 -2.90 9.44 0.59
CA LEU A 35 -3.20 9.69 2.00
C LEU A 35 -4.48 8.97 2.37
N VAL A 36 -4.45 8.17 3.42
CA VAL A 36 -5.63 7.45 3.91
C VAL A 36 -5.86 7.81 5.37
N GLU A 37 -6.87 8.63 5.62
CA GLU A 37 -7.33 8.96 6.98
C GLU A 37 -8.21 7.80 7.47
N HIS A 38 -7.55 6.73 7.89
CA HIS A 38 -8.20 5.46 8.19
C HIS A 38 -9.27 5.58 9.27
N THR A 39 -9.08 6.53 10.19
CA THR A 39 -10.03 6.80 11.27
C THR A 39 -11.29 7.58 10.85
N ASN A 40 -11.48 7.80 9.55
CA ASN A 40 -12.77 8.18 8.97
C ASN A 40 -13.68 6.97 8.68
N VAL A 41 -13.12 5.75 8.58
CA VAL A 41 -13.90 4.51 8.38
C VAL A 41 -13.88 3.63 9.62
N VAL A 42 -12.73 3.46 10.26
CA VAL A 42 -12.60 2.66 11.49
C VAL A 42 -12.56 3.59 12.70
N SER A 43 -13.40 3.36 13.70
CA SER A 43 -13.48 4.24 14.87
C SER A 43 -12.12 4.38 15.58
N SER A 44 -11.76 5.62 15.96
CA SER A 44 -10.57 5.90 16.77
C SER A 44 -10.60 5.21 18.15
N LYS A 45 -11.76 4.73 18.62
CA LYS A 45 -11.88 3.91 19.83
C LYS A 45 -11.03 2.64 19.76
N SER A 46 -10.81 2.09 18.57
CA SER A 46 -9.93 0.92 18.36
C SER A 46 -8.43 1.26 18.45
N PHE A 47 -8.09 2.54 18.56
CA PHE A 47 -6.72 3.06 18.53
C PHE A 47 -6.46 4.03 19.70
N ASP A 48 -7.01 3.76 20.89
CA ASP A 48 -6.85 4.63 22.08
C ASP A 48 -7.21 6.10 21.84
N LYS A 49 -8.28 6.32 21.05
CA LYS A 49 -8.75 7.64 20.59
C LYS A 49 -7.73 8.40 19.75
N LYS A 50 -6.70 7.73 19.23
CA LYS A 50 -5.77 8.30 18.24
C LYS A 50 -6.32 8.17 16.83
N HIS A 51 -5.81 9.03 15.96
CA HIS A 51 -6.12 9.07 14.54
C HIS A 51 -4.97 8.49 13.73
N ILE A 52 -5.30 7.71 12.70
CA ILE A 52 -4.34 6.95 11.91
C ILE A 52 -4.37 7.47 10.48
N LEU A 53 -3.26 8.05 10.05
CA LEU A 53 -3.05 8.54 8.69
C LEU A 53 -1.97 7.69 8.00
N TYR A 54 -2.31 7.05 6.90
CA TYR A 54 -1.36 6.33 6.06
C TYR A 54 -0.88 7.22 4.92
N LEU A 55 0.42 7.18 4.64
CA LEU A 55 1.04 7.78 3.47
C LEU A 55 1.65 6.67 2.63
N GLY A 56 0.99 6.33 1.54
CA GLY A 56 1.36 5.24 0.65
C GLY A 56 2.12 5.72 -0.58
N GLY A 57 3.19 5.02 -0.95
CA GLY A 57 3.93 5.26 -2.19
C GLY A 57 4.52 3.98 -2.76
N TYR A 58 4.82 4.01 -4.05
CA TYR A 58 5.56 2.96 -4.76
C TYR A 58 6.93 3.48 -5.19
N TYR A 59 7.95 2.64 -5.05
CA TYR A 59 9.33 3.02 -5.35
C TYR A 59 10.06 1.84 -6.00
N GLU A 60 11.08 2.16 -6.79
CA GLU A 60 12.00 1.17 -7.34
C GLU A 60 12.77 0.47 -6.22
N LYS A 61 13.15 -0.79 -6.43
CA LYS A 61 13.65 -1.69 -5.37
C LYS A 61 14.90 -1.17 -4.66
N ASP A 62 15.74 -0.43 -5.36
CA ASP A 62 16.99 0.16 -4.87
C ASP A 62 16.84 1.62 -4.40
N HIS A 63 15.62 2.15 -4.40
CA HIS A 63 15.34 3.52 -3.99
C HIS A 63 15.80 3.79 -2.55
N SER A 64 16.47 4.92 -2.34
CA SER A 64 17.14 5.27 -1.07
C SER A 64 16.18 5.38 0.12
N ILE A 65 14.89 5.65 -0.13
CA ILE A 65 13.84 5.74 0.91
C ILE A 65 13.73 4.48 1.77
N TYR A 66 14.07 3.32 1.21
CA TYR A 66 14.02 2.06 1.97
C TYR A 66 15.07 2.02 3.08
N LYS A 67 16.17 2.76 2.95
CA LYS A 67 17.23 2.87 3.96
C LYS A 67 16.92 3.90 5.05
N LYS A 68 16.01 4.85 4.77
CA LYS A 68 15.65 5.92 5.72
C LYS A 68 14.81 5.41 6.88
N GLY A 69 15.02 5.94 8.08
CA GLY A 69 14.18 5.72 9.25
C GLY A 69 12.84 6.45 9.17
N GLU A 70 11.92 6.12 10.07
CA GLU A 70 10.57 6.71 10.13
C GLU A 70 10.59 8.24 10.21
N LYS A 71 11.43 8.80 11.08
CA LYS A 71 11.56 10.25 11.29
C LYS A 71 12.16 10.96 10.07
N GLU A 72 13.13 10.35 9.40
CA GLU A 72 13.75 10.92 8.21
C GLU A 72 12.72 11.02 7.08
N ILE A 73 11.98 9.94 6.82
CA ILE A 73 10.90 9.94 5.82
C ILE A 73 9.83 10.96 6.18
N PHE A 74 9.41 11.00 7.45
CA PHE A 74 8.43 11.99 7.89
C PHE A 74 8.93 13.42 7.63
N ASN A 75 10.19 13.72 7.92
CA ASN A 75 10.76 15.05 7.68
C ASN A 75 10.82 15.38 6.19
N ASP A 76 11.14 14.41 5.32
CA ASP A 76 11.07 14.59 3.86
C ASP A 76 9.63 14.86 3.38
N PHE A 77 8.64 14.22 4.00
CA PHE A 77 7.23 14.29 3.60
C PHE A 77 6.50 15.49 4.19
N LYS A 78 6.94 15.99 5.36
CA LYS A 78 6.29 17.07 6.13
C LYS A 78 6.06 18.35 5.31
N PRO A 79 6.99 18.85 4.48
CA PRO A 79 6.74 20.01 3.62
C PRO A 79 5.56 19.81 2.66
N PHE A 80 5.38 18.60 2.13
CA PHE A 80 4.29 18.25 1.22
C PHE A 80 2.96 18.11 1.96
N LEU A 81 2.98 17.54 3.17
CA LEU A 81 1.79 17.53 4.03
C LEU A 81 1.33 18.94 4.38
N LYS A 82 2.27 19.87 4.60
CA LYS A 82 1.95 21.29 4.82
C LYS A 82 1.35 21.99 3.61
N LYS A 83 1.56 21.49 2.38
CA LYS A 83 0.83 21.98 1.20
C LYS A 83 -0.64 21.56 1.22
N ILE A 84 -0.94 20.39 1.79
CA ILE A 84 -2.30 19.83 1.88
C ILE A 84 -3.06 20.44 3.05
N ASN A 85 -2.44 20.50 4.23
CA ASN A 85 -3.02 21.13 5.42
C ASN A 85 -1.96 21.99 6.11
N SER A 86 -1.90 23.26 5.72
CA SER A 86 -0.91 24.23 6.19
C SER A 86 -1.00 24.52 7.69
N ASN A 87 -2.22 24.50 8.23
CA ASN A 87 -2.51 24.83 9.62
C ASN A 87 -2.29 23.65 10.58
N TYR A 88 -2.05 22.44 10.08
CA TYR A 88 -1.91 21.26 10.94
C TYR A 88 -0.63 21.30 11.79
N ASP A 89 -0.77 21.39 13.11
CA ASP A 89 0.38 21.40 14.02
C ASP A 89 0.88 19.97 14.31
N PHE A 90 1.94 19.57 13.62
CA PHE A 90 2.58 18.27 13.84
C PHE A 90 3.29 18.15 15.18
N GLU A 91 3.85 19.22 15.72
CA GLU A 91 4.58 19.15 17.01
C GLU A 91 3.62 18.87 18.16
N LYS A 92 2.41 19.47 18.10
CA LYS A 92 1.35 19.20 19.08
C LYS A 92 0.70 17.83 18.90
N ASN A 93 0.44 17.45 17.65
CA ASN A 93 -0.47 16.33 17.35
C ASN A 93 0.22 15.00 17.04
N LEU A 94 1.48 14.98 16.59
CA LEU A 94 2.18 13.74 16.27
C LEU A 94 2.51 12.95 17.55
N VAL A 95 2.03 11.72 17.62
CA VAL A 95 2.26 10.80 18.75
C VAL A 95 3.29 9.73 18.39
N GLY A 96 3.26 9.26 17.14
CA GLY A 96 4.13 8.18 16.71
C GLY A 96 4.18 8.04 15.20
N LEU A 97 5.22 7.33 14.76
CA LEU A 97 5.45 7.00 13.36
C LEU A 97 5.67 5.49 13.26
N LYS A 98 5.18 4.88 12.18
CA LYS A 98 5.50 3.50 11.82
C LYS A 98 5.77 3.38 10.33
N LYS A 99 6.90 2.76 9.97
CA LYS A 99 7.25 2.48 8.57
C LYS A 99 7.04 1.00 8.28
N TYR A 100 6.36 0.71 7.17
CA TYR A 100 6.26 -0.61 6.59
C TYR A 100 6.63 -0.57 5.11
N SER A 101 7.33 -1.58 4.62
CA SER A 101 7.73 -1.66 3.21
C SER A 101 7.76 -3.10 2.71
N CYS A 102 7.47 -3.29 1.43
CA CYS A 102 7.62 -4.56 0.73
C CYS A 102 8.22 -4.30 -0.66
N PHE A 103 9.15 -5.14 -1.10
CA PHE A 103 9.84 -4.97 -2.39
C PHE A 103 9.09 -5.59 -3.58
N PHE A 104 8.10 -6.43 -3.31
CA PHE A 104 7.33 -7.17 -4.31
C PHE A 104 5.84 -6.91 -4.12
N SER A 105 5.47 -5.63 -4.15
CA SER A 105 4.11 -5.20 -3.79
C SER A 105 3.14 -5.21 -4.95
N GLN A 106 3.60 -4.85 -6.16
CA GLN A 106 2.76 -4.78 -7.35
C GLN A 106 3.51 -5.35 -8.57
N PRO A 107 2.91 -6.27 -9.33
CA PRO A 107 3.45 -6.68 -10.62
C PRO A 107 3.32 -5.52 -11.62
N VAL A 108 4.37 -5.31 -12.43
CA VAL A 108 4.36 -4.26 -13.45
C VAL A 108 3.87 -4.89 -14.75
N ILE A 109 2.67 -4.49 -15.17
CA ILE A 109 2.00 -5.05 -16.35
C ILE A 109 2.56 -4.36 -17.60
N SER A 110 3.33 -5.10 -18.40
CA SER A 110 3.89 -4.60 -19.66
C SER A 110 2.84 -4.58 -20.78
N THR A 111 3.15 -3.90 -21.89
CA THR A 111 2.43 -4.13 -23.14
C THR A 111 2.44 -5.62 -23.48
N ASN A 112 1.29 -6.13 -23.98
CA ASN A 112 1.08 -7.55 -24.30
C ASN A 112 1.32 -8.53 -23.13
N HIS A 113 1.10 -8.11 -21.87
CA HIS A 113 1.34 -8.97 -20.70
C HIS A 113 0.53 -10.28 -20.72
N SER A 114 -0.66 -10.28 -21.30
CA SER A 114 -1.48 -11.49 -21.44
C SER A 114 -0.76 -12.65 -22.14
N LYS A 115 0.20 -12.37 -23.02
CA LYS A 115 1.02 -13.39 -23.70
C LYS A 115 2.14 -13.97 -22.84
N LYS A 116 2.39 -13.37 -21.67
CA LYS A 116 3.46 -13.73 -20.73
C LYS A 116 2.93 -14.37 -19.44
N LEU A 117 1.61 -14.54 -19.32
CA LEU A 117 1.00 -15.14 -18.15
C LEU A 117 1.45 -16.59 -18.00
N LEU A 118 1.89 -16.93 -16.80
CA LEU A 118 2.31 -18.29 -16.47
C LEU A 118 1.09 -19.16 -16.15
N GLU A 119 1.14 -20.41 -16.60
CA GLU A 119 0.15 -21.41 -16.24
C GLU A 119 0.22 -21.76 -14.75
N TYR A 120 -0.90 -22.22 -14.19
CA TYR A 120 -0.96 -22.64 -12.79
C TYR A 120 -0.21 -23.95 -12.55
N LYS A 121 -0.24 -24.86 -13.53
CA LYS A 121 0.48 -26.13 -13.44
C LYS A 121 1.94 -25.90 -13.80
N THR A 122 2.86 -26.33 -12.94
CA THR A 122 4.29 -26.26 -13.25
C THR A 122 4.76 -27.55 -13.93
N PRO A 123 5.95 -27.57 -14.55
CA PRO A 123 6.54 -28.80 -15.06
C PRO A 123 6.88 -29.84 -13.98
N LEU A 124 6.90 -29.44 -12.70
CA LEU A 124 7.22 -30.32 -11.59
C LEU A 124 5.95 -31.03 -11.09
N LYS A 125 6.08 -32.33 -10.83
CA LYS A 125 4.98 -33.15 -10.33
C LYS A 125 4.47 -32.60 -9.00
N ASN A 126 3.14 -32.46 -8.91
CA ASN A 126 2.42 -32.01 -7.71
C ASN A 126 2.83 -30.61 -7.20
N ILE A 127 3.36 -29.76 -8.07
CA ILE A 127 3.71 -28.37 -7.75
C ILE A 127 2.94 -27.43 -8.66
N TYR A 128 2.25 -26.47 -8.05
CA TYR A 128 1.46 -25.46 -8.72
C TYR A 128 1.93 -24.06 -8.35
N LEU A 129 1.81 -23.14 -9.30
CA LEU A 129 2.10 -21.72 -9.13
C LEU A 129 0.77 -20.95 -9.05
N CYS A 130 0.56 -20.24 -7.94
CA CYS A 130 -0.56 -19.33 -7.76
C CYS A 130 -0.06 -18.07 -7.06
N ASN A 131 0.02 -16.95 -7.78
CA ASN A 131 0.48 -15.67 -7.24
C ASN A 131 -0.23 -14.47 -7.90
N MET A 132 0.08 -13.25 -7.45
CA MET A 132 -0.58 -12.03 -7.93
C MET A 132 -0.34 -11.72 -9.41
N GLU A 133 0.72 -12.22 -10.05
CA GLU A 133 0.95 -12.02 -11.50
C GLU A 133 -0.11 -12.73 -12.35
N GLN A 134 -0.73 -13.79 -11.81
CA GLN A 134 -1.78 -14.55 -12.49
C GLN A 134 -3.18 -13.92 -12.28
N ILE A 135 -3.29 -12.93 -11.38
CA ILE A 135 -4.47 -12.09 -11.25
C ILE A 135 -4.41 -11.04 -12.37
N TYR A 136 -4.97 -11.40 -13.52
CA TYR A 136 -5.03 -10.55 -14.71
C TYR A 136 -6.40 -10.74 -15.41
N PRO A 137 -7.02 -9.69 -15.98
CA PRO A 137 -6.58 -8.28 -16.02
C PRO A 137 -6.94 -7.49 -14.75
N TRP A 138 -7.33 -8.18 -13.69
CA TRP A 138 -7.79 -7.57 -12.44
C TRP A 138 -6.62 -7.11 -11.56
N ASP A 139 -6.91 -6.24 -10.61
CA ASP A 139 -5.91 -5.79 -9.63
C ASP A 139 -5.81 -6.76 -8.44
N ARG A 140 -4.78 -6.60 -7.62
CA ARG A 140 -4.39 -7.45 -6.47
C ARG A 140 -5.35 -7.40 -5.26
N GLY A 141 -6.65 -7.34 -5.50
CA GLY A 141 -7.69 -7.39 -4.47
C GLY A 141 -7.75 -8.76 -3.78
N VAL A 142 -8.04 -8.75 -2.47
CA VAL A 142 -8.15 -9.97 -1.64
C VAL A 142 -9.23 -10.91 -2.18
N ASN A 143 -10.31 -10.37 -2.73
CA ASN A 143 -11.37 -11.14 -3.38
C ASN A 143 -10.84 -12.00 -4.53
N TYR A 144 -9.88 -11.51 -5.32
CA TYR A 144 -9.26 -12.27 -6.40
C TYR A 144 -8.29 -13.32 -5.87
N ALA A 145 -7.53 -13.00 -4.83
CA ALA A 145 -6.67 -14.00 -4.18
C ALA A 145 -7.49 -15.19 -3.63
N ILE A 146 -8.63 -14.93 -2.99
CA ILE A 146 -9.55 -15.98 -2.53
C ILE A 146 -10.08 -16.80 -3.71
N LYS A 147 -10.53 -16.12 -4.78
CA LYS A 147 -11.02 -16.78 -5.99
C LYS A 147 -9.98 -17.71 -6.61
N GLU A 148 -8.74 -17.26 -6.74
CA GLU A 148 -7.65 -18.10 -7.27
C GLU A 148 -7.34 -19.27 -6.32
N GLY A 149 -7.36 -19.07 -5.00
CA GLY A 149 -7.21 -20.15 -4.04
C GLY A 149 -8.26 -21.26 -4.20
N ILE A 150 -9.53 -20.90 -4.35
CA ILE A 150 -10.63 -21.86 -4.58
C ILE A 150 -10.42 -22.60 -5.91
N LYS A 151 -10.03 -21.88 -6.96
CA LYS A 151 -9.73 -22.48 -8.26
C LYS A 151 -8.58 -23.48 -8.17
N MET A 152 -7.52 -23.16 -7.42
CA MET A 152 -6.39 -24.05 -7.22
C MET A 152 -6.78 -25.34 -6.52
N ALA A 153 -7.60 -25.27 -5.46
CA ALA A 153 -8.12 -26.46 -4.80
C ALA A 153 -8.85 -27.37 -5.79
N GLY A 154 -9.73 -26.81 -6.62
CA GLY A 154 -10.47 -27.59 -7.63
C GLY A 154 -9.62 -28.13 -8.79
N LEU A 155 -8.43 -27.56 -9.05
CA LEU A 155 -7.47 -28.14 -10.00
C LEU A 155 -6.73 -29.33 -9.39
N ILE A 156 -6.35 -29.22 -8.12
CA ILE A 156 -5.61 -30.25 -7.39
C ILE A 156 -6.49 -31.49 -7.15
N GLU A 157 -7.77 -31.31 -6.82
CA GLU A 157 -8.70 -32.42 -6.58
C GLU A 157 -8.99 -33.28 -7.83
N LYS A 158 -8.72 -32.76 -9.04
CA LYS A 158 -9.01 -33.44 -10.31
C LYS A 158 -7.83 -34.26 -10.85
N GLU A 159 -6.66 -34.19 -10.21
CA GLU A 159 -5.47 -34.97 -10.56
C GLU A 159 -5.33 -36.22 -9.68
#